data_AF-A0A5Q4DCI6-F1
#
_entry.id   AF-A0A5Q4DCI6-F1
#
_cell.length_a   1.000
_cell.length_b   1.000
_cell.length_c   1.000
_cell.angle_alpha   90.00
_cell.angle_beta   90.00
_cell.angle_gamma   90.00
#
_symmetry.space_group_name_H-M   'P 1'
#
loop_
_entity.id
_entity.type
_entity.pdbx_description
1 polymer ?
#
loop_
_entity_poly.entity_id
_entity_poly.type
_entity_poly.pdbx_seq_one_letter_code
_entity_poly.pdbx_strand_id
1 'polypeptide(L)'
;MHRQLEATPFFVALAGGTAPEKEEAAADLRSYAGHLEAMRIIYRALETLRPAPVPFPLPALDEDLAFLGERLPLPGAGGHAPVARVRAQLLAHHLRVLAHRDSRALLGAAYVLEGAGLGARILHPRAVDLLTDSTGDAPGSVGGSRSRVRAASGGRAGGASWLAALASRGTVAWQGVLQELEAAEGDPALEEEITGVARDTFGHLASVARALHPLQDVPERDREGLVVRELNPLAGVHPVPREAEVLDAALRAGERSWAAWPYYEARYGERGRAFTRSDSAWLVTLASLPRERALEQILWLADLLSHRGMPRMLMEEHLRVLHEELSVVEGGEDAWDLLLRAADLLEGRRLAVLSDREIEGVERRFRARVPAEVTRRLPGAGRLLAAALADEADGLPAAVEALETWLANPDLFPEAWVAEVERTIRAVRRRLLTRA
;
A
#
# COMPACT_ATOMS: atom_id res chain seq x y z
N MET A 1 -2.42 1.04 -24.13
CA MET A 1 -1.86 1.46 -22.83
C MET A 1 -0.38 1.80 -22.91
N HIS A 2 0.48 0.94 -23.47
CA HIS A 2 1.90 1.26 -23.70
C HIS A 2 2.11 2.66 -24.32
N ARG A 3 1.49 2.94 -25.47
CA ARG A 3 1.52 4.27 -26.11
C ARG A 3 1.05 5.41 -25.20
N GLN A 4 0.11 5.17 -24.30
CA GLN A 4 -0.38 6.19 -23.36
C GLN A 4 0.64 6.46 -22.25
N LEU A 5 1.36 5.42 -21.80
CA LEU A 5 2.47 5.56 -20.85
C LEU A 5 3.61 6.37 -21.47
N GLU A 6 4.04 6.00 -22.68
CA GLU A 6 5.09 6.72 -23.43
C GLU A 6 4.72 8.18 -23.71
N ALA A 7 3.43 8.46 -23.91
CA ALA A 7 2.92 9.81 -24.14
C ALA A 7 2.69 10.63 -22.84
N THR A 8 3.03 10.10 -21.66
CA THR A 8 2.94 10.91 -20.44
C THR A 8 3.99 12.03 -20.44
N PRO A 9 3.71 13.18 -19.80
CA PRO A 9 4.64 14.31 -19.81
C PRO A 9 6.05 13.95 -19.34
N PHE A 10 6.17 13.08 -18.33
CA PHE A 10 7.46 12.62 -17.83
C PHE A 10 8.31 11.92 -18.89
N PHE A 11 7.75 10.93 -19.61
CA PHE A 11 8.50 10.21 -20.63
C PHE A 11 8.76 11.06 -21.88
N VAL A 12 7.85 11.98 -22.23
CA VAL A 12 8.07 12.97 -23.29
C VAL A 12 9.24 13.89 -22.95
N ALA A 13 9.28 14.43 -21.72
CA ALA A 13 10.38 15.27 -21.24
C ALA A 13 11.72 14.50 -21.23
N LEU A 14 11.73 13.29 -20.66
CA LEU A 14 12.92 12.44 -20.61
C LEU A 14 13.43 12.04 -22.01
N ALA A 15 12.54 11.82 -22.98
CA ALA A 15 12.91 11.44 -24.35
C ALA A 15 13.33 12.65 -25.22
N GLY A 16 12.77 13.83 -24.97
CA GLY A 16 12.95 15.05 -25.77
C GLY A 16 14.38 15.57 -25.80
N GLY A 17 15.14 15.39 -24.70
CA GLY A 17 16.57 15.69 -24.63
C GLY A 17 16.94 17.14 -25.00
N THR A 18 16.00 18.07 -24.98
CA THR A 18 16.27 19.50 -25.16
C THR A 18 16.83 20.03 -23.86
N ALA A 19 18.03 20.62 -23.88
CA ALA A 19 18.65 21.23 -22.71
C ALA A 19 17.70 22.28 -22.12
N PRO A 20 17.06 21.98 -20.99
CA PRO A 20 16.11 22.89 -20.38
C PRO A 20 16.85 24.07 -19.74
N GLU A 21 16.14 25.16 -19.44
CA GLU A 21 16.72 26.22 -18.60
C GLU A 21 17.17 25.63 -17.25
N LYS A 22 18.15 26.26 -16.58
CA LYS A 22 18.79 25.68 -15.38
C LYS A 22 17.81 25.26 -14.28
N GLU A 23 16.71 25.99 -14.10
CA GLU A 23 15.65 25.67 -13.14
C GLU A 23 14.81 24.44 -13.56
N GLU A 24 14.52 24.33 -14.86
CA GLU A 24 13.80 23.21 -15.45
C GLU A 24 14.66 21.93 -15.45
N ALA A 25 15.98 22.04 -15.64
CA ALA A 25 16.93 20.93 -15.47
C ALA A 25 16.90 20.33 -14.05
N ALA A 26 16.80 21.17 -13.02
CA ALA A 26 16.70 20.71 -11.63
C ALA A 26 15.34 20.06 -11.33
N ALA A 27 14.25 20.56 -11.94
CA ALA A 27 12.94 19.93 -11.84
C ALA A 27 12.95 18.55 -12.51
N ASP A 28 13.52 18.43 -13.70
CA ASP A 28 13.62 17.16 -14.43
C ASP A 28 14.48 16.12 -13.69
N LEU A 29 15.58 16.55 -13.08
CA LEU A 29 16.40 15.66 -12.27
C LEU A 29 15.64 15.16 -11.03
N ARG A 30 14.83 16.00 -10.39
CA ARG A 30 13.95 15.59 -9.28
C ARG A 30 12.84 14.64 -9.76
N SER A 31 12.27 14.87 -10.94
CA SER A 31 11.30 13.96 -11.57
C SER A 31 11.93 12.59 -11.81
N TYR A 32 13.16 12.56 -12.31
CA TYR A 32 13.90 11.34 -12.55
C TYR A 32 14.25 10.61 -11.25
N ALA A 33 14.71 11.31 -10.20
CA ALA A 33 14.91 10.71 -8.89
C ALA A 33 13.61 10.10 -8.33
N GLY A 34 12.49 10.83 -8.44
CA GLY A 34 11.16 10.31 -8.07
C GLY A 34 10.74 9.07 -8.87
N HIS A 35 11.11 8.98 -10.15
CA HIS A 35 10.90 7.79 -10.95
C HIS A 35 11.68 6.59 -10.40
N LEU A 36 12.97 6.76 -10.11
CA LEU A 36 13.81 5.70 -9.55
C LEU A 36 13.29 5.22 -8.19
N GLU A 37 12.85 6.15 -7.32
CA GLU A 37 12.22 5.80 -6.04
C GLU A 37 10.95 4.95 -6.24
N ALA A 38 10.07 5.38 -7.15
CA ALA A 38 8.85 4.64 -7.47
C ALA A 38 9.17 3.24 -8.03
N MET A 39 10.16 3.14 -8.92
CA MET A 39 10.59 1.85 -9.48
C MET A 39 11.16 0.95 -8.40
N ARG A 40 12.00 1.48 -7.49
CA ARG A 40 12.53 0.71 -6.37
C ARG A 40 11.42 0.09 -5.51
N ILE A 41 10.36 0.85 -5.21
CA ILE A 41 9.21 0.35 -4.44
C ILE A 41 8.52 -0.81 -5.17
N ILE A 42 8.22 -0.62 -6.46
CA ILE A 42 7.50 -1.61 -7.27
C ILE A 42 8.34 -2.88 -7.46
N TYR A 43 9.61 -2.76 -7.81
CA TYR A 43 10.50 -3.90 -8.03
C TYR A 43 10.79 -4.68 -6.75
N ARG A 44 11.00 -4.01 -5.60
CA ARG A 44 11.14 -4.70 -4.31
C ARG A 44 9.90 -5.54 -3.99
N ALA A 45 8.72 -4.98 -4.17
CA ALA A 45 7.48 -5.73 -3.96
C ALA A 45 7.40 -6.94 -4.90
N LEU A 46 7.64 -6.75 -6.20
CA LEU A 46 7.57 -7.85 -7.15
C LEU A 46 8.60 -8.95 -6.88
N GLU A 47 9.83 -8.60 -6.52
CA GLU A 47 10.89 -9.58 -6.18
C GLU A 47 10.48 -10.49 -5.02
N THR A 48 9.83 -9.93 -3.99
CA THR A 48 9.34 -10.70 -2.84
C THR A 48 8.15 -11.61 -3.18
N LEU A 49 7.30 -11.21 -4.12
CA LEU A 49 6.07 -11.93 -4.46
C LEU A 49 6.31 -13.01 -5.52
N ARG A 50 7.26 -12.77 -6.42
CA ARG A 50 7.58 -13.65 -7.53
C ARG A 50 9.10 -13.62 -7.74
N PRO A 51 9.84 -14.57 -7.15
CA PRO A 51 11.26 -14.69 -7.44
C PRO A 51 11.44 -14.95 -8.92
N ALA A 52 12.02 -13.96 -9.63
CA ALA A 52 12.29 -14.07 -11.04
C ALA A 52 13.56 -14.91 -11.28
N PRO A 53 13.67 -15.61 -12.42
CA PRO A 53 14.92 -16.31 -12.78
C PRO A 53 16.12 -15.36 -12.86
N VAL A 54 15.86 -14.07 -13.16
CA VAL A 54 16.87 -13.00 -13.16
C VAL A 54 16.46 -11.95 -12.12
N PRO A 55 17.16 -11.85 -10.97
CA PRO A 55 16.81 -10.93 -9.87
C PRO A 55 16.83 -9.48 -10.33
N PHE A 56 15.87 -8.65 -9.92
CA PHE A 56 15.79 -7.27 -10.40
C PHE A 56 17.06 -6.48 -10.02
N PRO A 57 17.49 -5.49 -10.83
CA PRO A 57 18.71 -4.73 -10.56
C PRO A 57 18.52 -3.69 -9.44
N LEU A 58 17.98 -4.10 -8.29
CA LEU A 58 17.74 -3.25 -7.11
C LEU A 58 19.03 -2.60 -6.57
N PRO A 59 20.19 -3.29 -6.49
CA PRO A 59 21.42 -2.63 -6.05
C PRO A 59 21.81 -1.44 -6.93
N ALA A 60 21.53 -1.50 -8.24
CA ALA A 60 21.79 -0.39 -9.15
C ALA A 60 20.81 0.78 -8.95
N LEU A 61 19.56 0.52 -8.57
CA LEU A 61 18.61 1.56 -8.16
C LEU A 61 19.08 2.26 -6.88
N ASP A 62 19.54 1.50 -5.89
CA ASP A 62 20.02 2.06 -4.64
C ASP A 62 21.31 2.88 -4.84
N GLU A 63 22.23 2.44 -5.71
CA GLU A 63 23.41 3.22 -6.14
C GLU A 63 23.01 4.53 -6.82
N ASP A 64 22.07 4.49 -7.77
CA ASP A 64 21.63 5.69 -8.49
C ASP A 64 20.89 6.69 -7.59
N LEU A 65 20.07 6.19 -6.67
CA LEU A 65 19.38 7.04 -5.68
C LEU A 65 20.35 7.67 -4.68
N ALA A 66 21.37 6.94 -4.23
CA ALA A 66 22.42 7.49 -3.37
C ALA A 66 23.18 8.61 -4.10
N PHE A 67 23.58 8.36 -5.35
CA PHE A 67 24.24 9.35 -6.20
C PHE A 67 23.39 10.62 -6.40
N LEU A 68 22.09 10.47 -6.64
CA LEU A 68 21.19 11.60 -6.82
C LEU A 68 20.95 12.36 -5.51
N GLY A 69 20.85 11.67 -4.38
CA GLY A 69 20.64 12.27 -3.07
C GLY A 69 21.78 13.20 -2.63
N GLU A 70 23.03 12.91 -3.04
CA GLU A 70 24.17 13.81 -2.81
C GLU A 70 24.07 15.13 -3.61
N ARG A 71 23.36 15.12 -4.74
CA ARG A 71 23.28 16.25 -5.69
C ARG A 71 21.99 17.04 -5.58
N LEU A 72 20.91 16.37 -5.21
CA LEU A 72 19.61 16.93 -4.99
C LEU A 72 19.32 16.89 -3.49
N PRO A 73 19.59 17.98 -2.73
CA PRO A 73 19.18 18.01 -1.34
C PRO A 73 17.68 17.76 -1.26
N LEU A 74 17.31 16.65 -0.60
CA LEU A 74 15.92 16.25 -0.43
C LEU A 74 15.18 17.37 0.29
N PRO A 75 14.01 17.82 -0.21
CA PRO A 75 13.17 18.77 0.51
C PRO A 75 12.54 18.06 1.72
N GLY A 76 13.33 17.89 2.79
CA GLY A 76 12.95 17.18 4.02
C GLY A 76 12.76 15.66 3.83
N ALA A 77 12.20 15.01 4.86
CA ALA A 77 11.98 13.55 4.93
C ALA A 77 11.00 12.99 3.86
N GLY A 78 10.39 13.83 3.02
CA GLY A 78 9.30 13.46 2.11
C GLY A 78 9.70 12.98 0.71
N GLY A 79 10.99 13.06 0.32
CA GLY A 79 11.43 12.69 -1.03
C GLY A 79 11.12 13.74 -2.11
N HIS A 80 11.54 13.47 -3.35
CA HIS A 80 11.39 14.41 -4.48
C HIS A 80 10.01 14.38 -5.15
N ALA A 81 9.20 13.33 -4.94
CA ALA A 81 7.89 13.17 -5.57
C ALA A 81 6.91 12.35 -4.70
N PRO A 82 6.37 12.92 -3.60
CA PRO A 82 5.60 12.17 -2.61
C PRO A 82 4.34 11.51 -3.20
N VAL A 83 3.66 12.15 -4.16
CA VAL A 83 2.49 11.57 -4.86
C VAL A 83 2.87 10.36 -5.70
N ALA A 84 3.95 10.46 -6.48
CA ALA A 84 4.42 9.37 -7.32
C ALA A 84 4.80 8.15 -6.46
N ARG A 85 5.43 8.41 -5.31
CA ARG A 85 5.79 7.39 -4.32
C ARG A 85 4.58 6.67 -3.73
N VAL A 86 3.55 7.41 -3.33
CA VAL A 86 2.31 6.83 -2.80
C VAL A 86 1.60 6.01 -3.87
N ARG A 87 1.53 6.50 -5.11
CA ARG A 87 0.97 5.75 -6.25
C ARG A 87 1.76 4.46 -6.53
N ALA A 88 3.09 4.50 -6.39
CA ALA A 88 3.94 3.32 -6.52
C ALA A 88 3.67 2.29 -5.40
N GLN A 89 3.46 2.75 -4.16
CA GLN A 89 3.07 1.87 -3.05
C GLN A 89 1.67 1.28 -3.24
N LEU A 90 0.72 2.04 -3.80
CA LEU A 90 -0.60 1.51 -4.13
C LEU A 90 -0.52 0.41 -5.19
N LEU A 91 0.35 0.56 -6.20
CA LEU A 91 0.64 -0.52 -7.15
C LEU A 91 1.29 -1.72 -6.46
N ALA A 92 2.36 -1.51 -5.68
CA ALA A 92 3.02 -2.58 -4.92
C ALA A 92 2.02 -3.35 -4.04
N HIS A 93 1.17 -2.63 -3.34
CA HIS A 93 0.07 -3.17 -2.54
C HIS A 93 -0.93 -3.96 -3.39
N HIS A 94 -1.39 -3.42 -4.52
CA HIS A 94 -2.27 -4.13 -5.44
C HIS A 94 -1.66 -5.46 -5.94
N LEU A 95 -0.37 -5.46 -6.28
CA LEU A 95 0.34 -6.69 -6.65
C LEU A 95 0.36 -7.72 -5.52
N ARG A 96 0.53 -7.31 -4.25
CA ARG A 96 0.43 -8.22 -3.10
C ARG A 96 -0.96 -8.83 -2.99
N VAL A 97 -2.02 -8.04 -3.17
CA VAL A 97 -3.41 -8.54 -3.13
C VAL A 97 -3.63 -9.60 -4.20
N LEU A 98 -3.16 -9.35 -5.43
CA LEU A 98 -3.23 -10.31 -6.52
C LEU A 98 -2.44 -11.58 -6.21
N ALA A 99 -1.23 -11.45 -5.67
CA ALA A 99 -0.37 -12.59 -5.33
C ALA A 99 -1.03 -13.58 -4.34
N HIS A 100 -1.82 -13.06 -3.39
CA HIS A 100 -2.56 -13.89 -2.43
C HIS A 100 -3.75 -14.62 -3.06
N ARG A 101 -4.30 -14.08 -4.16
CA ARG A 101 -5.43 -14.69 -4.90
C ARG A 101 -4.92 -15.76 -5.87
N ASP A 102 -4.05 -15.34 -6.79
CA ASP A 102 -3.33 -16.23 -7.70
C ASP A 102 -1.99 -15.59 -8.10
N SER A 103 -0.90 -16.13 -7.57
CA SER A 103 0.46 -15.66 -7.90
C SER A 103 0.81 -15.74 -9.39
N ARG A 104 0.15 -16.61 -10.16
CA ARG A 104 0.37 -16.73 -11.61
C ARG A 104 -0.12 -15.49 -12.37
N ALA A 105 -1.15 -14.81 -11.88
CA ALA A 105 -1.64 -13.58 -12.46
C ALA A 105 -0.59 -12.45 -12.50
N LEU A 106 0.42 -12.51 -11.62
CA LEU A 106 1.55 -11.57 -11.61
C LEU A 106 2.40 -11.62 -12.88
N LEU A 107 2.25 -12.65 -13.73
CA LEU A 107 2.84 -12.67 -15.06
C LEU A 107 2.46 -11.42 -15.89
N GLY A 108 1.25 -10.88 -15.67
CA GLY A 108 0.84 -9.63 -16.32
C GLY A 108 1.69 -8.43 -15.89
N ALA A 109 2.00 -8.31 -14.61
CA ALA A 109 2.85 -7.24 -14.09
C ALA A 109 4.32 -7.44 -14.52
N ALA A 110 4.81 -8.67 -14.48
CA ALA A 110 6.14 -9.03 -14.94
C ALA A 110 6.31 -8.72 -16.44
N TYR A 111 5.28 -8.99 -17.25
CA TYR A 111 5.26 -8.64 -18.67
C TYR A 111 5.46 -7.13 -18.87
N VAL A 112 4.75 -6.29 -18.11
CA VAL A 112 4.89 -4.84 -18.25
C VAL A 112 6.27 -4.35 -17.82
N LEU A 113 6.77 -4.84 -16.68
CA LEU A 113 8.00 -4.34 -16.06
C LEU A 113 9.26 -4.85 -16.75
N GLU A 114 9.34 -6.13 -17.12
CA GLU A 114 10.49 -6.67 -17.86
C GLU A 114 10.51 -6.19 -19.32
N GLY A 115 9.34 -5.98 -19.92
CA GLY A 115 9.22 -5.35 -21.24
C GLY A 115 9.83 -3.94 -21.28
N ALA A 116 9.78 -3.20 -20.16
CA ALA A 116 10.40 -1.88 -20.03
C ALA A 116 11.92 -1.91 -20.23
N GLY A 117 12.58 -3.05 -20.03
CA GLY A 117 14.02 -3.18 -20.29
C GLY A 117 14.42 -3.02 -21.75
N LEU A 118 13.49 -3.24 -22.69
CA LEU A 118 13.72 -2.91 -24.10
C LEU A 118 13.76 -1.40 -24.32
N GLY A 119 12.87 -0.66 -23.66
CA GLY A 119 12.84 0.81 -23.66
C GLY A 119 14.04 1.43 -22.95
N ALA A 120 14.61 0.76 -21.94
CA ALA A 120 15.78 1.24 -21.21
C ALA A 120 17.00 1.49 -22.10
N ARG A 121 17.14 0.78 -23.23
CA ARG A 121 18.20 1.02 -24.23
C ARG A 121 18.11 2.41 -24.87
N ILE A 122 16.90 2.92 -25.01
CA ILE A 122 16.60 4.25 -25.57
C ILE A 122 16.72 5.30 -24.46
N LEU A 123 16.20 5.03 -23.27
CA LEU A 123 16.17 5.97 -22.16
C LEU A 123 17.53 6.16 -21.48
N HIS A 124 18.38 5.13 -21.43
CA HIS A 124 19.67 5.20 -20.73
C HIS A 124 20.58 6.33 -21.24
N PRO A 125 20.87 6.46 -22.57
CA PRO A 125 21.63 7.60 -23.07
C PRO A 125 21.03 8.96 -22.70
N ARG A 126 19.70 9.07 -22.69
CA ARG A 126 19.00 10.33 -22.37
C ARG A 126 19.10 10.70 -20.89
N ALA A 127 18.97 9.71 -20.00
CA ALA A 127 19.21 9.90 -18.58
C ALA A 127 20.66 10.34 -18.31
N VAL A 128 21.63 9.75 -19.01
CA VAL A 128 23.04 10.18 -18.93
C VAL A 128 23.22 11.62 -19.38
N ASP A 129 22.61 12.02 -20.51
CA ASP A 129 22.68 13.41 -21.00
C ASP A 129 22.10 14.39 -19.96
N LEU A 130 20.92 14.09 -19.39
CA LEU A 130 20.28 14.86 -18.31
C LEU A 130 21.20 15.03 -17.08
N LEU A 131 21.88 13.95 -16.68
CA LEU A 131 22.81 13.95 -15.55
C LEU A 131 24.08 14.76 -15.84
N THR A 132 24.55 14.81 -17.09
CA THR A 132 25.74 15.59 -17.46
C THR A 132 25.47 17.08 -17.54
N ASP A 133 24.32 17.49 -18.08
CA ASP A 133 23.99 18.91 -18.32
C ASP A 133 23.71 19.67 -17.01
N SER A 134 23.15 18.99 -16.00
CA SER A 134 22.86 19.58 -14.68
C SER A 134 24.11 19.97 -13.86
N THR A 135 25.31 19.57 -14.27
CA THR A 135 26.55 19.78 -13.51
C THR A 135 27.17 21.18 -13.64
N GLY A 136 26.64 22.02 -14.54
CA GLY A 136 26.98 23.44 -14.60
C GLY A 136 28.43 23.78 -15.00
N ASP A 137 29.17 22.84 -15.61
CA ASP A 137 30.45 23.19 -16.23
C ASP A 137 30.20 24.16 -17.40
N ALA A 138 30.94 25.27 -17.41
CA ALA A 138 30.75 26.35 -18.38
C ALA A 138 30.80 25.84 -19.84
N PRO A 139 29.94 26.38 -20.73
CA PRO A 139 29.90 25.99 -22.14
C PRO A 139 31.24 26.35 -22.79
N GLY A 140 32.09 25.33 -23.02
CA GLY A 140 33.44 25.51 -23.57
C GLY A 140 34.43 24.39 -23.24
N SER A 141 34.20 23.55 -22.22
CA SER A 141 35.07 22.41 -21.93
C SER A 141 34.73 21.17 -22.78
N VAL A 142 35.00 21.27 -24.08
CA VAL A 142 34.80 20.16 -25.04
C VAL A 142 35.74 19.01 -24.68
N GLY A 143 35.27 18.08 -23.85
CA GLY A 143 35.99 16.86 -23.43
C GLY A 143 36.03 16.61 -21.92
N GLY A 144 35.66 17.58 -21.07
CA GLY A 144 35.81 17.46 -19.61
C GLY A 144 34.67 16.72 -18.90
N SER A 145 33.41 17.09 -19.19
CA SER A 145 32.27 16.70 -18.34
C SER A 145 31.91 15.20 -18.45
N ARG A 146 31.91 14.62 -19.67
CA ARG A 146 31.74 13.16 -19.85
C ARG A 146 32.85 12.34 -19.19
N SER A 147 34.07 12.88 -19.14
CA SER A 147 35.20 12.24 -18.46
C SER A 147 35.10 12.36 -16.94
N ARG A 148 34.53 13.45 -16.39
CA ARG A 148 34.38 13.64 -14.94
C ARG A 148 33.22 12.84 -14.34
N VAL A 149 32.06 12.76 -15.02
CA VAL A 149 30.97 11.86 -14.58
C VAL A 149 31.43 10.40 -14.62
N ARG A 150 32.30 10.02 -15.58
CA ARG A 150 32.97 8.72 -15.57
C ARG A 150 34.09 8.58 -14.55
N ALA A 151 34.85 9.64 -14.23
CA ALA A 151 36.01 9.55 -13.33
C ALA A 151 35.62 9.61 -11.84
N ALA A 152 34.61 10.42 -11.48
CA ALA A 152 34.12 10.56 -10.10
C ALA A 152 33.43 9.28 -9.57
N SER A 153 32.95 8.45 -10.48
CA SER A 153 32.23 7.20 -10.22
C SER A 153 33.08 5.94 -10.48
N GLY A 154 34.41 6.09 -10.62
CA GLY A 154 35.30 4.95 -10.90
C GLY A 154 35.01 4.22 -12.22
N GLY A 155 34.41 4.91 -13.20
CA GLY A 155 34.08 4.38 -14.53
C GLY A 155 32.61 3.99 -14.73
N ARG A 156 31.76 4.04 -13.68
CA ARG A 156 30.31 3.72 -13.77
C ARG A 156 29.48 4.97 -14.05
N ALA A 157 28.38 4.89 -14.79
CA ALA A 157 27.52 6.06 -14.99
C ALA A 157 26.60 6.23 -13.76
N GLY A 158 27.13 6.82 -12.67
CA GLY A 158 26.36 7.06 -11.45
C GLY A 158 25.07 7.84 -11.76
N GLY A 159 23.95 7.38 -11.21
CA GLY A 159 22.62 7.95 -11.45
C GLY A 159 21.84 7.32 -12.62
N ALA A 160 22.47 6.50 -13.48
CA ALA A 160 21.78 5.79 -14.58
C ALA A 160 22.16 4.30 -14.67
N SER A 161 22.81 3.76 -13.65
CA SER A 161 23.25 2.37 -13.55
C SER A 161 22.09 1.38 -13.65
N TRP A 162 20.93 1.71 -13.09
CA TRP A 162 19.73 0.90 -13.16
C TRP A 162 19.23 0.74 -14.60
N LEU A 163 19.13 1.84 -15.36
CA LEU A 163 18.71 1.77 -16.77
C LEU A 163 19.73 0.99 -17.61
N ALA A 164 21.03 1.14 -17.33
CA ALA A 164 22.07 0.34 -17.98
C ALA A 164 21.92 -1.16 -17.67
N ALA A 165 21.72 -1.50 -16.39
CA ALA A 165 21.49 -2.86 -15.94
C ALA A 165 20.24 -3.45 -16.58
N LEU A 166 19.13 -2.71 -16.59
CA LEU A 166 17.86 -3.12 -17.20
C LEU A 166 17.99 -3.35 -18.71
N ALA A 167 18.71 -2.47 -19.42
CA ALA A 167 19.00 -2.61 -20.84
C ALA A 167 19.84 -3.86 -21.18
N SER A 168 20.78 -4.20 -20.30
CA SER A 168 21.69 -5.35 -20.47
C SER A 168 20.98 -6.69 -20.25
N ARG A 169 20.15 -6.80 -19.20
CA ARG A 169 19.38 -8.01 -18.87
C ARG A 169 18.12 -8.19 -19.70
N GLY A 170 17.58 -7.08 -20.25
CA GLY A 170 16.19 -7.00 -20.67
C GLY A 170 15.77 -8.09 -21.64
N THR A 171 16.63 -8.45 -22.60
CA THR A 171 16.33 -9.54 -23.54
C THR A 171 16.18 -10.90 -22.86
N VAL A 172 17.06 -11.25 -21.92
CA VAL A 172 17.01 -12.56 -21.24
C VAL A 172 15.82 -12.64 -20.30
N ALA A 173 15.63 -11.61 -19.46
CA ALA A 173 14.52 -11.57 -18.52
C ALA A 173 13.16 -11.56 -19.26
N TRP A 174 13.07 -10.83 -20.37
CA TRP A 174 11.88 -10.80 -21.21
C TRP A 174 11.52 -12.17 -21.80
N GLN A 175 12.51 -12.89 -22.34
CA GLN A 175 12.28 -14.23 -22.88
C GLN A 175 11.80 -15.20 -21.80
N GLY A 176 12.30 -15.09 -20.57
CA GLY A 176 11.80 -15.89 -19.45
C GLY A 176 10.31 -15.65 -19.18
N VAL A 177 9.87 -14.39 -19.17
CA VAL A 177 8.44 -14.06 -19.00
C VAL A 177 7.59 -14.58 -20.16
N LEU A 178 8.07 -14.48 -21.41
CA LEU A 178 7.33 -15.02 -22.56
C LEU A 178 7.16 -16.54 -22.47
N GLN A 179 8.19 -17.27 -22.07
CA GLN A 179 8.10 -18.73 -21.88
C GLN A 179 7.08 -19.10 -20.81
N GLU A 180 7.01 -18.35 -19.71
CA GLU A 180 6.01 -18.58 -18.67
C GLU A 180 4.59 -18.23 -19.12
N LEU A 181 4.42 -17.21 -19.97
CA LEU A 181 3.13 -16.90 -20.59
C LEU A 181 2.68 -17.99 -21.57
N GLU A 182 3.59 -18.50 -22.39
CA GLU A 182 3.33 -19.65 -23.27
C GLU A 182 2.93 -20.90 -22.46
N ALA A 183 3.56 -21.12 -21.30
CA ALA A 183 3.20 -22.22 -20.41
C ALA A 183 1.83 -22.04 -19.72
N ALA A 184 1.34 -20.80 -19.61
CA ALA A 184 0.01 -20.48 -19.10
C ALA A 184 -1.08 -20.57 -20.19
N GLU A 185 -0.71 -20.73 -21.46
CA GLU A 185 -1.63 -20.83 -22.58
C GLU A 185 -2.55 -22.06 -22.43
N GLY A 186 -3.84 -21.86 -22.68
CA GLY A 186 -4.86 -22.92 -22.58
C GLY A 186 -5.71 -22.88 -21.32
N ASP A 187 -5.48 -21.91 -20.43
CA ASP A 187 -6.38 -21.56 -19.32
C ASP A 187 -6.99 -20.15 -19.57
N PRO A 188 -8.18 -20.06 -20.21
CA PRO A 188 -8.75 -18.76 -20.58
C PRO A 188 -9.03 -17.83 -19.39
N ALA A 189 -9.32 -18.39 -18.21
CA ALA A 189 -9.58 -17.60 -17.02
C ALA A 189 -8.29 -16.94 -16.51
N LEU A 190 -7.20 -17.71 -16.48
CA LEU A 190 -5.88 -17.18 -16.14
C LEU A 190 -5.36 -16.19 -17.19
N GLU A 191 -5.57 -16.45 -18.47
CA GLU A 191 -5.22 -15.53 -19.56
C GLU A 191 -5.93 -14.17 -19.43
N GLU A 192 -7.23 -14.19 -19.10
CA GLU A 192 -8.01 -12.98 -18.83
C GLU A 192 -7.47 -12.25 -17.60
N GLU A 193 -7.15 -12.96 -16.52
CA GLU A 193 -6.59 -12.38 -15.31
C GLU A 193 -5.22 -11.75 -15.55
N ILE A 194 -4.29 -12.46 -16.21
CA ILE A 194 -2.96 -11.96 -16.60
C ILE A 194 -3.09 -10.69 -17.44
N THR A 195 -4.00 -10.69 -18.43
CA THR A 195 -4.25 -9.52 -19.28
C THR A 195 -4.82 -8.35 -18.46
N GLY A 196 -5.71 -8.64 -17.51
CA GLY A 196 -6.23 -7.67 -16.55
C GLY A 196 -5.11 -7.03 -15.72
N VAL A 197 -4.25 -7.84 -15.10
CA VAL A 197 -3.12 -7.37 -14.29
C VAL A 197 -2.14 -6.54 -15.12
N ALA A 198 -1.84 -6.94 -16.36
CA ALA A 198 -1.00 -6.14 -17.26
C ALA A 198 -1.63 -4.77 -17.56
N ARG A 199 -2.94 -4.74 -17.82
CA ARG A 199 -3.71 -3.51 -18.05
C ARG A 199 -3.60 -2.59 -16.82
N ASP A 200 -3.89 -3.11 -15.64
CA ASP A 200 -3.88 -2.34 -14.40
C ASP A 200 -2.47 -1.84 -14.07
N THR A 201 -1.45 -2.67 -14.26
CA THR A 201 -0.04 -2.29 -14.09
C THR A 201 0.35 -1.11 -14.99
N PHE A 202 -0.01 -1.13 -16.28
CA PHE A 202 0.20 0.03 -17.15
C PHE A 202 -0.55 1.27 -16.67
N GLY A 203 -1.79 1.11 -16.19
CA GLY A 203 -2.61 2.20 -15.66
C GLY A 203 -1.96 2.88 -14.46
N HIS A 204 -1.48 2.08 -13.51
CA HIS A 204 -0.75 2.54 -12.34
C HIS A 204 0.57 3.21 -12.71
N LEU A 205 1.39 2.61 -13.59
CA LEU A 205 2.64 3.22 -14.04
C LEU A 205 2.41 4.57 -14.75
N ALA A 206 1.35 4.68 -15.55
CA ALA A 206 0.98 5.96 -16.17
C ALA A 206 0.54 6.98 -15.12
N SER A 207 -0.15 6.55 -14.07
CA SER A 207 -0.51 7.41 -12.93
C SER A 207 0.73 7.91 -12.17
N VAL A 208 1.71 7.04 -11.92
CA VAL A 208 3.01 7.41 -11.34
C VAL A 208 3.72 8.42 -12.25
N ALA A 209 3.85 8.13 -13.55
CA ALA A 209 4.53 9.01 -14.51
C ALA A 209 3.90 10.41 -14.59
N ARG A 210 2.56 10.52 -14.54
CA ARG A 210 1.87 11.82 -14.50
C ARG A 210 2.13 12.61 -13.21
N ALA A 211 2.43 11.94 -12.11
CA ALA A 211 2.79 12.62 -10.85
C ALA A 211 4.25 13.11 -10.83
N LEU A 212 5.06 12.71 -11.80
CA LEU A 212 6.48 13.06 -11.86
C LEU A 212 6.74 14.32 -12.68
N HIS A 213 5.88 14.71 -13.62
CA HIS A 213 6.14 15.88 -14.47
C HIS A 213 4.85 16.59 -14.97
N PRO A 214 4.78 17.94 -14.88
CA PRO A 214 5.67 18.77 -14.05
C PRO A 214 5.53 18.37 -12.58
N LEU A 215 6.62 18.44 -11.82
CA LEU A 215 6.52 18.20 -10.37
C LEU A 215 5.59 19.24 -9.76
N GLN A 216 4.62 18.78 -8.99
CA GLN A 216 3.74 19.67 -8.27
C GLN A 216 4.50 20.27 -7.09
N ASP A 217 4.93 21.53 -7.21
CA ASP A 217 5.43 22.33 -6.09
C ASP A 217 4.27 22.72 -5.17
N VAL A 218 3.78 21.74 -4.42
CA VAL A 218 2.73 21.94 -3.43
C VAL A 218 3.37 22.47 -2.14
N PRO A 219 2.87 23.58 -1.56
CA PRO A 219 3.34 24.07 -0.25
C PRO A 219 3.30 22.95 0.79
N GLU A 220 4.26 22.90 1.70
CA GLU A 220 4.39 21.77 2.66
C GLU A 220 3.08 21.51 3.43
N ARG A 221 2.37 22.57 3.84
CA ARG A 221 1.07 22.49 4.53
C ARG A 221 -0.02 21.78 3.72
N ASP A 222 0.04 21.84 2.39
CA ASP A 222 -0.97 21.32 1.47
C ASP A 222 -0.56 19.91 0.95
N ARG A 223 0.70 19.51 1.16
CA ARG A 223 1.23 18.20 0.74
C ARG A 223 0.56 17.03 1.48
N GLU A 224 0.26 17.19 2.77
CA GLU A 224 -0.39 16.14 3.56
C GLU A 224 -1.78 15.82 3.00
N GLY A 225 -2.57 16.86 2.71
CA GLY A 225 -3.88 16.73 2.09
C GLY A 225 -3.84 16.13 0.67
N LEU A 226 -2.75 16.37 -0.08
CA LEU A 226 -2.55 15.77 -1.39
C LEU A 226 -2.25 14.27 -1.30
N VAL A 227 -1.32 13.89 -0.42
CA VAL A 227 -0.86 12.50 -0.25
C VAL A 227 -1.97 11.60 0.28
N VAL A 228 -2.75 12.06 1.27
CA VAL A 228 -3.86 11.26 1.80
C VAL A 228 -4.94 11.00 0.75
N ARG A 229 -5.21 11.97 -0.14
CA ARG A 229 -6.21 11.83 -1.21
C ARG A 229 -5.82 10.78 -2.25
N GLU A 230 -4.54 10.50 -2.40
CA GLU A 230 -4.07 9.39 -3.23
C GLU A 230 -4.38 8.04 -2.58
N LEU A 231 -4.24 7.92 -1.26
CA LEU A 231 -4.63 6.71 -0.53
C LEU A 231 -6.14 6.52 -0.51
N ASN A 232 -6.87 7.61 -0.27
CA ASN A 232 -8.32 7.65 -0.16
C ASN A 232 -8.89 9.02 -0.58
N PRO A 233 -9.49 9.13 -1.77
CA PRO A 233 -10.09 10.38 -2.24
C PRO A 233 -11.23 10.91 -1.36
N LEU A 234 -11.81 10.05 -0.52
CA LEU A 234 -12.91 10.39 0.40
C LEU A 234 -12.42 10.73 1.81
N ALA A 235 -11.12 10.64 2.08
CA ALA A 235 -10.56 11.00 3.37
C ALA A 235 -10.52 12.53 3.56
N GLY A 236 -10.55 12.95 4.82
CA GLY A 236 -10.23 14.32 5.20
C GLY A 236 -8.74 14.63 5.04
N VAL A 237 -8.33 15.80 5.53
CA VAL A 237 -6.90 16.13 5.61
C VAL A 237 -6.35 15.59 6.91
N HIS A 238 -5.44 14.63 6.81
CA HIS A 238 -4.69 14.09 7.96
C HIS A 238 -3.28 13.69 7.52
N PRO A 239 -2.32 13.64 8.46
CA PRO A 239 -0.95 13.25 8.14
C PRO A 239 -0.87 11.79 7.67
N VAL A 240 0.17 11.52 6.88
CA VAL A 240 0.57 10.20 6.35
C VAL A 240 2.09 10.06 6.56
N PRO A 241 2.63 8.86 6.86
CA PRO A 241 4.05 8.67 7.09
C PRO A 241 4.89 9.15 5.91
N ARG A 242 6.01 9.83 6.22
CA ARG A 242 6.92 10.40 5.22
C ARG A 242 7.92 9.36 4.73
N GLU A 243 8.15 8.31 5.50
CA GLU A 243 9.07 7.22 5.21
C GLU A 243 8.35 6.15 4.38
N ALA A 244 8.95 5.77 3.25
CA ALA A 244 8.33 4.82 2.33
C ALA A 244 8.12 3.43 2.98
N GLU A 245 9.07 3.00 3.80
CA GLU A 245 9.03 1.67 4.43
C GLU A 245 7.96 1.61 5.53
N VAL A 246 7.79 2.71 6.27
CA VAL A 246 6.74 2.86 7.30
C VAL A 246 5.35 2.86 6.67
N LEU A 247 5.14 3.63 5.58
CA LEU A 247 3.86 3.61 4.87
C LEU A 247 3.59 2.26 4.22
N ASP A 248 4.61 1.60 3.66
CA ASP A 248 4.44 0.25 3.11
C ASP A 248 4.03 -0.76 4.19
N ALA A 249 4.65 -0.72 5.37
CA ALA A 249 4.27 -1.54 6.53
C ALA A 249 2.81 -1.29 6.95
N ALA A 250 2.38 -0.03 7.02
CA ALA A 250 0.99 0.32 7.32
C ALA A 250 0.00 -0.27 6.31
N LEU A 251 0.33 -0.20 5.01
CA LEU A 251 -0.50 -0.77 3.95
C LEU A 251 -0.55 -2.31 4.00
N ARG A 252 0.56 -2.98 4.33
CA ARG A 252 0.60 -4.44 4.52
C ARG A 252 -0.25 -4.86 5.72
N ALA A 253 -0.22 -4.10 6.81
CA ALA A 253 -1.03 -4.36 7.99
C ALA A 253 -2.53 -4.26 7.69
N GLY A 254 -2.93 -3.24 6.92
CA GLY A 254 -4.28 -3.11 6.39
C GLY A 254 -4.71 -4.36 5.62
N GLU A 255 -3.90 -4.84 4.68
CA GLU A 255 -4.22 -6.04 3.91
C GLU A 255 -4.31 -7.32 4.73
N ARG A 256 -3.37 -7.53 5.65
CA ARG A 256 -3.42 -8.68 6.55
C ARG A 256 -4.71 -8.68 7.39
N SER A 257 -5.16 -7.50 7.81
CA SER A 257 -6.43 -7.34 8.53
C SER A 257 -7.64 -7.64 7.65
N TRP A 258 -7.62 -7.21 6.39
CA TRP A 258 -8.64 -7.54 5.38
C TRP A 258 -8.72 -9.03 5.08
N ALA A 259 -7.56 -9.69 4.94
CA ALA A 259 -7.49 -11.13 4.71
C ALA A 259 -7.99 -11.93 5.92
N ALA A 260 -7.74 -11.45 7.14
CA ALA A 260 -8.20 -12.10 8.37
C ALA A 260 -9.74 -12.02 8.55
N TRP A 261 -10.36 -10.94 8.07
CA TRP A 261 -11.79 -10.69 8.25
C TRP A 261 -12.51 -10.45 6.92
N PRO A 262 -13.05 -11.50 6.27
CA PRO A 262 -13.87 -11.38 5.05
C PRO A 262 -15.08 -10.43 5.20
N TYR A 263 -15.47 -10.18 6.45
CA TYR A 263 -16.44 -9.16 6.83
C TYR A 263 -16.17 -7.77 6.24
N TYR A 264 -14.91 -7.33 6.17
CA TYR A 264 -14.59 -6.02 5.65
C TYR A 264 -14.98 -5.88 4.18
N GLU A 265 -14.65 -6.87 3.36
CA GLU A 265 -15.01 -6.91 1.95
C GLU A 265 -16.52 -7.03 1.76
N ALA A 266 -17.16 -7.95 2.49
CA ALA A 266 -18.59 -8.17 2.37
C ALA A 266 -19.42 -6.92 2.71
N ARG A 267 -19.01 -6.15 3.72
CA ARG A 267 -19.79 -4.99 4.19
C ARG A 267 -19.38 -3.66 3.55
N TYR A 268 -18.09 -3.41 3.42
CA TYR A 268 -17.57 -2.09 3.08
C TYR A 268 -16.94 -2.03 1.67
N GLY A 269 -16.58 -3.18 1.09
CA GLY A 269 -15.99 -3.30 -0.25
C GLY A 269 -14.78 -2.37 -0.48
N GLU A 270 -14.55 -1.99 -1.73
CA GLU A 270 -13.43 -1.12 -2.11
C GLU A 270 -13.40 0.23 -1.37
N ARG A 271 -14.57 0.77 -1.01
CA ARG A 271 -14.64 1.99 -0.20
C ARG A 271 -14.03 1.75 1.17
N GLY A 272 -14.40 0.66 1.84
CA GLY A 272 -13.80 0.28 3.12
C GLY A 272 -12.30 0.10 3.02
N ARG A 273 -11.84 -0.53 1.93
CA ARG A 273 -10.42 -0.79 1.70
C ARG A 273 -9.61 0.50 1.61
N ALA A 274 -10.12 1.50 0.89
CA ALA A 274 -9.51 2.84 0.84
C ALA A 274 -9.41 3.49 2.23
N PHE A 275 -10.47 3.41 3.04
CA PHE A 275 -10.44 3.90 4.43
C PHE A 275 -9.44 3.14 5.29
N THR A 276 -9.35 1.82 5.19
CA THR A 276 -8.34 1.06 5.92
C THR A 276 -6.92 1.50 5.56
N ARG A 277 -6.61 1.73 4.28
CA ARG A 277 -5.28 2.24 3.88
C ARG A 277 -4.99 3.61 4.51
N SER A 278 -5.93 4.55 4.45
CA SER A 278 -5.75 5.88 5.01
C SER A 278 -5.67 5.87 6.55
N ASP A 279 -6.51 5.07 7.20
CA ASP A 279 -6.57 4.96 8.66
C ASP A 279 -5.32 4.27 9.21
N SER A 280 -4.85 3.17 8.57
CA SER A 280 -3.58 2.53 8.94
C SER A 280 -2.42 3.51 8.80
N ALA A 281 -2.34 4.26 7.71
CA ALA A 281 -1.30 5.27 7.53
C ALA A 281 -1.38 6.35 8.63
N TRP A 282 -2.58 6.87 8.90
CA TRP A 282 -2.79 7.88 9.94
C TRP A 282 -2.39 7.38 11.34
N LEU A 283 -2.80 6.17 11.71
CA LEU A 283 -2.49 5.56 13.02
C LEU A 283 -0.98 5.56 13.31
N VAL A 284 -0.15 5.28 12.31
CA VAL A 284 1.32 5.28 12.48
C VAL A 284 1.85 6.67 12.76
N THR A 285 1.26 7.72 12.18
CA THR A 285 1.69 9.10 12.44
C THR A 285 1.43 9.55 13.88
N LEU A 286 0.52 8.90 14.60
CA LEU A 286 0.21 9.21 15.99
C LEU A 286 1.38 8.94 16.94
N ALA A 287 2.35 8.11 16.55
CA ALA A 287 3.57 7.87 17.33
C ALA A 287 4.45 9.13 17.52
N SER A 288 4.24 10.16 16.70
CA SER A 288 4.90 11.46 16.85
C SER A 288 4.24 12.38 17.88
N LEU A 289 3.05 12.03 18.39
CA LEU A 289 2.32 12.81 19.37
C LEU A 289 2.69 12.40 20.80
N PRO A 290 2.41 13.25 21.82
CA PRO A 290 2.45 12.83 23.21
C PRO A 290 1.60 11.57 23.42
N ARG A 291 2.14 10.61 24.15
CA ARG A 291 1.61 9.25 24.25
C ARG A 291 0.15 9.20 24.70
N GLU A 292 -0.22 10.01 25.69
CA GLU A 292 -1.58 10.11 26.19
C GLU A 292 -2.53 10.60 25.10
N ARG A 293 -2.11 11.62 24.34
CA ARG A 293 -2.90 12.17 23.25
C ARG A 293 -3.06 11.18 22.10
N ALA A 294 -2.01 10.44 21.78
CA ALA A 294 -2.04 9.42 20.76
C ALA A 294 -3.00 8.28 21.15
N LEU A 295 -2.95 7.80 22.40
CA LEU A 295 -3.90 6.82 22.93
C LEU A 295 -5.34 7.33 22.85
N GLU A 296 -5.61 8.57 23.25
CA GLU A 296 -6.94 9.17 23.14
C GLU A 296 -7.47 9.15 21.70
N GLN A 297 -6.63 9.48 20.71
CA GLN A 297 -7.02 9.46 19.30
C GLN A 297 -7.30 8.04 18.78
N ILE A 298 -6.50 7.05 19.17
CA ILE A 298 -6.70 5.65 18.77
C ILE A 298 -8.00 5.11 19.36
N LEU A 299 -8.24 5.34 20.66
CA LEU A 299 -9.44 4.89 21.35
C LEU A 299 -10.69 5.59 20.78
N TRP A 300 -10.61 6.89 20.50
CA TRP A 300 -11.68 7.63 19.84
C TRP A 300 -12.00 7.04 18.45
N LEU A 301 -10.98 6.69 17.65
CA LEU A 301 -11.22 6.07 16.34
C LEU A 301 -11.90 4.70 16.50
N ALA A 302 -11.46 3.88 17.46
CA ALA A 302 -12.07 2.59 17.76
C ALA A 302 -13.55 2.74 18.12
N ASP A 303 -13.87 3.70 18.99
CA ASP A 303 -15.24 4.01 19.39
C ASP A 303 -16.08 4.52 18.19
N LEU A 304 -15.53 5.42 17.37
CA LEU A 304 -16.20 5.93 16.16
C LEU A 304 -16.54 4.82 15.16
N LEU A 305 -15.60 3.89 14.94
CA LEU A 305 -15.80 2.77 14.01
C LEU A 305 -16.78 1.73 14.56
N SER A 306 -16.83 1.54 15.88
CA SER A 306 -17.84 0.70 16.55
C SER A 306 -19.26 1.15 16.24
N HIS A 307 -19.54 2.46 16.32
CA HIS A 307 -20.85 3.01 15.91
C HIS A 307 -21.17 2.81 14.42
N ARG A 308 -20.18 2.51 13.58
CA ARG A 308 -20.33 2.18 12.15
C ARG A 308 -20.34 0.68 11.90
N GLY A 309 -20.47 -0.11 12.96
CA GLY A 309 -20.55 -1.56 12.93
C GLY A 309 -19.20 -2.26 12.82
N MET A 310 -18.07 -1.64 13.17
CA MET A 310 -16.79 -2.32 13.32
C MET A 310 -16.47 -2.47 14.82
N PRO A 311 -16.80 -3.61 15.46
CA PRO A 311 -16.54 -3.78 16.89
C PRO A 311 -15.08 -3.50 17.24
N ARG A 312 -14.79 -2.98 18.43
CA ARG A 312 -13.43 -2.58 18.83
C ARG A 312 -12.43 -3.72 18.81
N MET A 313 -12.89 -4.97 18.92
CA MET A 313 -12.07 -6.18 18.66
C MET A 313 -11.34 -6.12 17.31
N LEU A 314 -11.97 -5.56 16.27
CA LEU A 314 -11.35 -5.44 14.95
C LEU A 314 -10.20 -4.42 14.96
N MET A 315 -10.34 -3.32 15.69
CA MET A 315 -9.25 -2.36 15.89
C MET A 315 -8.14 -2.96 16.77
N GLU A 316 -8.52 -3.67 17.83
CA GLU A 316 -7.62 -4.44 18.71
C GLU A 316 -6.73 -5.40 17.91
N GLU A 317 -7.30 -6.18 17.00
CA GLU A 317 -6.53 -7.09 16.13
C GLU A 317 -5.70 -6.32 15.08
N HIS A 318 -6.27 -5.27 14.47
CA HIS A 318 -5.55 -4.45 13.49
C HIS A 318 -4.30 -3.79 14.07
N LEU A 319 -4.37 -3.24 15.28
CA LEU A 319 -3.24 -2.57 15.95
C LEU A 319 -2.09 -3.54 16.23
N ARG A 320 -2.37 -4.81 16.55
CA ARG A 320 -1.33 -5.84 16.72
C ARG A 320 -0.65 -6.17 15.42
N VAL A 321 -1.43 -6.37 14.36
CA VAL A 321 -0.89 -6.59 13.01
C VAL A 321 -0.07 -5.39 12.53
N LEU A 322 -0.53 -4.17 12.82
CA LEU A 322 0.18 -2.93 12.48
C LEU A 322 1.52 -2.84 13.21
N HIS A 323 1.54 -3.16 14.51
CA HIS A 323 2.77 -3.24 15.28
C HIS A 323 3.75 -4.28 14.71
N GLU A 324 3.27 -5.50 14.40
CA GLU A 324 4.11 -6.55 13.81
C GLU A 324 4.78 -6.08 12.51
N GLU A 325 4.01 -5.47 11.60
CA GLU A 325 4.54 -4.97 10.32
C GLU A 325 5.54 -3.82 10.47
N LEU A 326 5.39 -3.00 11.52
CA LEU A 326 6.29 -1.88 11.81
C LEU A 326 7.53 -2.29 12.58
N SER A 327 7.46 -3.36 13.38
CA SER A 327 8.58 -3.84 14.21
C SER A 327 9.80 -4.27 13.40
N VAL A 328 9.61 -4.58 12.11
CA VAL A 328 10.70 -4.93 11.18
C VAL A 328 11.28 -3.72 10.43
N VAL A 329 10.72 -2.53 10.63
CA VAL A 329 11.21 -1.28 10.03
C VAL A 329 12.21 -0.63 10.99
N GLU A 330 13.39 -0.25 10.50
CA GLU A 330 14.44 0.34 11.32
C GLU A 330 13.99 1.65 12.00
N GLY A 331 14.38 1.85 13.26
CA GLY A 331 14.36 3.16 13.92
C GLY A 331 13.15 3.50 14.79
N GLY A 332 12.36 2.54 15.29
CA GLY A 332 11.14 2.88 16.03
C GLY A 332 10.52 1.87 16.99
N GLU A 333 11.22 0.85 17.50
CA GLU A 333 10.62 -0.16 18.40
C GLU A 333 9.79 0.48 19.55
N ASP A 334 10.37 1.44 20.27
CA ASP A 334 9.68 2.17 21.35
C ASP A 334 8.53 3.07 20.86
N ALA A 335 8.58 3.54 19.60
CA ALA A 335 7.55 4.41 19.03
C ALA A 335 6.27 3.62 18.70
N TRP A 336 6.42 2.35 18.33
CA TRP A 336 5.31 1.49 17.92
C TRP A 336 4.65 0.77 19.09
N ASP A 337 5.34 0.66 20.23
CA ASP A 337 4.85 0.13 21.51
C ASP A 337 3.50 0.72 21.96
N LEU A 338 3.25 1.98 21.60
CA LEU A 338 1.97 2.66 21.79
C LEU A 338 0.79 1.88 21.18
N LEU A 339 0.97 1.30 19.99
CA LEU A 339 -0.06 0.55 19.28
C LEU A 339 -0.46 -0.70 20.04
N LEU A 340 0.52 -1.46 20.56
CA LEU A 340 0.24 -2.62 21.42
C LEU A 340 -0.49 -2.21 22.69
N ARG A 341 -0.08 -1.12 23.32
CA ARG A 341 -0.75 -0.64 24.53
C ARG A 341 -2.19 -0.22 24.27
N ALA A 342 -2.46 0.43 23.13
CA ALA A 342 -3.83 0.75 22.74
C ALA A 342 -4.63 -0.54 22.50
N ALA A 343 -4.03 -1.55 21.85
CA ALA A 343 -4.64 -2.84 21.61
C ALA A 343 -4.97 -3.57 22.93
N ASP A 344 -4.06 -3.57 23.90
CA ASP A 344 -4.25 -4.17 25.22
C ASP A 344 -5.33 -3.46 26.05
N LEU A 345 -5.46 -2.13 25.91
CA LEU A 345 -6.54 -1.37 26.55
C LEU A 345 -7.91 -1.74 25.97
N LEU A 346 -8.01 -1.90 24.65
CA LEU A 346 -9.23 -2.34 23.97
C LEU A 346 -9.59 -3.78 24.37
N GLU A 347 -8.60 -4.66 24.40
CA GLU A 347 -8.76 -6.04 24.87
C GLU A 347 -9.23 -6.09 26.33
N GLY A 348 -8.59 -5.33 27.23
CA GLY A 348 -8.94 -5.28 28.64
C GLY A 348 -10.40 -4.84 28.87
N ARG A 349 -10.87 -3.84 28.14
CA ARG A 349 -12.28 -3.40 28.17
C ARG A 349 -13.22 -4.51 27.72
N ARG A 350 -12.90 -5.19 26.62
CA ARG A 350 -13.68 -6.31 26.11
C ARG A 350 -13.72 -7.48 27.09
N LEU A 351 -12.57 -7.89 27.64
CA LEU A 351 -12.43 -9.01 28.57
C LEU A 351 -13.13 -8.75 29.91
N ALA A 352 -13.28 -7.49 30.32
CA ALA A 352 -14.09 -7.11 31.49
C ALA A 352 -15.57 -7.49 31.33
N VAL A 353 -16.06 -7.62 30.09
CA VAL A 353 -17.46 -7.98 29.78
C VAL A 353 -17.58 -9.45 29.34
N LEU A 354 -16.78 -9.85 28.35
CA LEU A 354 -16.79 -11.18 27.75
C LEU A 354 -15.36 -11.69 27.50
N SER A 355 -15.05 -12.85 28.08
CA SER A 355 -13.79 -13.56 27.81
C SER A 355 -13.76 -14.18 26.40
N ASP A 356 -12.57 -14.47 25.88
CA ASP A 356 -12.39 -15.09 24.56
C ASP A 356 -13.15 -16.40 24.43
N ARG A 357 -13.09 -17.25 25.46
CA ARG A 357 -13.83 -18.53 25.50
C ARG A 357 -15.33 -18.34 25.32
N GLU A 358 -15.88 -17.22 25.80
CA GLU A 358 -17.30 -16.91 25.67
C GLU A 358 -17.65 -16.42 24.28
N ILE A 359 -16.83 -15.55 23.71
CA ILE A 359 -16.96 -15.07 22.33
C ILE A 359 -16.87 -16.25 21.36
N GLU A 360 -15.87 -17.12 21.51
CA GLU A 360 -15.78 -18.35 20.72
C GLU A 360 -16.97 -19.28 20.95
N GLY A 361 -17.51 -19.33 22.17
CA GLY A 361 -18.71 -20.09 22.49
C GLY A 361 -19.93 -19.57 21.74
N VAL A 362 -20.04 -18.25 21.54
CA VAL A 362 -21.08 -17.63 20.70
C VAL A 362 -20.86 -18.02 19.24
N GLU A 363 -19.65 -17.85 18.70
CA GLU A 363 -19.32 -18.24 17.32
C GLU A 363 -19.65 -19.69 17.02
N ARG A 364 -19.22 -20.63 17.89
CA ARG A 364 -19.50 -22.06 17.71
C ARG A 364 -21.00 -22.35 17.66
N ARG A 365 -21.79 -21.69 18.51
CA ARG A 365 -23.26 -21.86 18.53
C ARG A 365 -23.93 -21.26 17.30
N PHE A 366 -23.51 -20.06 16.90
CA PHE A 366 -24.01 -19.38 15.69
C PHE A 366 -23.77 -20.28 14.47
N ARG A 367 -22.52 -20.72 14.27
CA ARG A 367 -22.13 -21.57 13.15
C ARG A 367 -22.86 -22.92 13.12
N ALA A 368 -23.15 -23.51 14.28
CA ALA A 368 -23.86 -24.79 14.36
C ALA A 368 -25.34 -24.71 13.95
N ARG A 369 -25.93 -23.51 13.89
CA ARG A 369 -27.36 -23.28 13.65
C ARG A 369 -27.67 -22.67 12.29
N VAL A 370 -26.65 -22.33 11.53
CA VAL A 370 -26.75 -21.70 10.22
C VAL A 370 -26.12 -22.62 9.17
N PRO A 371 -26.68 -22.72 7.95
CA PRO A 371 -26.09 -23.55 6.90
C PRO A 371 -24.60 -23.23 6.65
N ALA A 372 -23.81 -24.29 6.48
CA ALA A 372 -22.34 -24.19 6.33
C ALA A 372 -21.92 -23.35 5.11
N GLU A 373 -22.73 -23.33 4.05
CA GLU A 373 -22.46 -22.53 2.86
C GLU A 373 -22.49 -21.03 3.14
N VAL A 374 -23.42 -20.56 3.98
CA VAL A 374 -23.56 -19.15 4.31
C VAL A 374 -22.45 -18.72 5.27
N THR A 375 -22.16 -19.55 6.28
CA THR A 375 -21.08 -19.29 7.25
C THR A 375 -19.69 -19.34 6.64
N ARG A 376 -19.48 -20.07 5.54
CA ARG A 376 -18.23 -20.02 4.76
C ARG A 376 -18.00 -18.66 4.08
N ARG A 377 -19.07 -17.96 3.69
CA ARG A 377 -18.97 -16.62 3.07
C ARG A 377 -18.61 -15.55 4.08
N LEU A 378 -19.02 -15.71 5.32
CA LEU A 378 -18.78 -14.75 6.39
C LEU A 378 -18.40 -15.45 7.71
N PRO A 379 -17.19 -16.00 7.80
CA PRO A 379 -16.72 -16.64 9.03
C PRO A 379 -16.59 -15.61 10.15
N GLY A 380 -16.80 -16.05 11.40
CA GLY A 380 -16.62 -15.18 12.57
C GLY A 380 -17.78 -14.23 12.88
N ALA A 381 -18.92 -14.35 12.19
CA ALA A 381 -20.09 -13.48 12.43
C ALA A 381 -20.58 -13.52 13.89
N GLY A 382 -20.55 -14.68 14.55
CA GLY A 382 -20.87 -14.78 15.97
C GLY A 382 -19.83 -14.12 16.87
N ARG A 383 -18.54 -14.13 16.47
CA ARG A 383 -17.49 -13.34 17.17
C ARG A 383 -17.78 -11.84 17.08
N LEU A 384 -18.10 -11.34 15.88
CA LEU A 384 -18.43 -9.94 15.64
C LEU A 384 -19.63 -9.48 16.47
N LEU A 385 -20.70 -10.28 16.50
CA LEU A 385 -21.90 -10.00 17.31
C LEU A 385 -21.58 -9.95 18.81
N ALA A 386 -20.80 -10.92 19.30
CA ALA A 386 -20.40 -10.95 20.71
C ALA A 386 -19.49 -9.76 21.07
N ALA A 387 -18.55 -9.38 20.19
CA ALA A 387 -17.69 -8.22 20.37
C ALA A 387 -18.49 -6.90 20.39
N ALA A 388 -19.44 -6.72 19.47
CA ALA A 388 -20.31 -5.53 19.46
C ALA A 388 -21.15 -5.42 20.75
N LEU A 389 -21.60 -6.56 21.29
CA LEU A 389 -22.33 -6.61 22.56
C LEU A 389 -21.43 -6.32 23.77
N ALA A 390 -20.15 -6.69 23.71
CA ALA A 390 -19.18 -6.28 24.71
C ALA A 390 -18.96 -4.76 24.67
N ASP A 391 -18.88 -4.17 23.47
CA ASP A 391 -18.78 -2.72 23.29
C ASP A 391 -20.00 -1.96 23.84
N GLU A 392 -21.21 -2.46 23.56
CA GLU A 392 -22.45 -1.86 24.09
C GLU A 392 -22.52 -1.91 25.62
N ALA A 393 -22.12 -3.02 26.22
CA ALA A 393 -22.07 -3.16 27.68
C ALA A 393 -20.94 -2.36 28.34
N ASP A 394 -19.86 -2.05 27.61
CA ASP A 394 -18.78 -1.14 28.04
C ASP A 394 -19.12 0.34 27.77
N GLY A 395 -20.38 0.67 27.48
CA GLY A 395 -20.87 2.05 27.41
C GLY A 395 -20.81 2.69 26.03
N LEU A 396 -20.68 1.92 24.95
CA LEU A 396 -20.86 2.42 23.57
C LEU A 396 -22.28 2.13 23.06
N PRO A 397 -23.25 3.03 23.29
CA PRO A 397 -24.61 2.79 22.85
C PRO A 397 -24.68 2.60 21.33
N ALA A 398 -25.59 1.74 20.89
CA ALA A 398 -25.82 1.43 19.47
C ALA A 398 -24.64 0.76 18.73
N ALA A 399 -23.59 0.31 19.42
CA ALA A 399 -22.52 -0.50 18.82
C ALA A 399 -23.07 -1.75 18.11
N VAL A 400 -24.11 -2.36 18.66
CA VAL A 400 -24.78 -3.53 18.06
C VAL A 400 -25.70 -3.14 16.91
N GLU A 401 -26.39 -2.01 16.98
CA GLU A 401 -27.46 -1.63 16.05
C GLU A 401 -26.97 -1.55 14.60
N ALA A 402 -25.83 -0.90 14.37
CA ALA A 402 -25.24 -0.78 13.04
C ALA A 402 -24.81 -2.14 12.47
N LEU A 403 -24.33 -3.05 13.33
CA LEU A 403 -23.94 -4.40 12.92
C LEU A 403 -25.16 -5.30 12.67
N GLU A 404 -26.15 -5.24 13.56
CA GLU A 404 -27.41 -5.96 13.47
C GLU A 404 -28.16 -5.58 12.20
N THR A 405 -28.30 -4.29 11.91
CA THR A 405 -29.03 -3.81 10.71
C THR A 405 -28.44 -4.38 9.41
N TRP A 406 -27.12 -4.56 9.35
CA TRP A 406 -26.48 -5.16 8.18
C TRP A 406 -26.57 -6.70 8.21
N LEU A 407 -26.21 -7.35 9.32
CA LEU A 407 -26.20 -8.81 9.44
C LEU A 407 -27.60 -9.44 9.40
N ALA A 408 -28.63 -8.69 9.77
CA ALA A 408 -30.03 -9.12 9.78
C ALA A 408 -30.81 -8.64 8.54
N ASN A 409 -30.12 -8.13 7.50
CA ASN A 409 -30.79 -7.68 6.27
C ASN A 409 -31.25 -8.90 5.43
N PRO A 410 -32.58 -9.10 5.23
CA PRO A 410 -33.12 -10.23 4.47
C PRO A 410 -32.81 -10.20 2.97
N ASP A 411 -32.44 -9.03 2.42
CA ASP A 411 -32.02 -8.91 1.02
C ASP A 411 -30.59 -9.44 0.80
N LEU A 412 -29.79 -9.51 1.88
CA LEU A 412 -28.39 -9.92 1.83
C LEU A 412 -28.18 -11.35 2.36
N PHE A 413 -28.99 -11.77 3.32
CA PHE A 413 -28.82 -13.02 4.04
C PHE A 413 -30.11 -13.85 4.08
N PRO A 414 -30.01 -15.19 4.05
CA PRO A 414 -31.18 -16.05 4.11
C PRO A 414 -31.87 -15.98 5.47
N GLU A 415 -33.17 -16.29 5.52
CA GLU A 415 -34.00 -16.21 6.73
C GLU A 415 -33.39 -16.92 7.95
N ALA A 416 -32.81 -18.11 7.76
CA ALA A 416 -32.16 -18.85 8.84
C ALA A 416 -30.96 -18.11 9.46
N TRP A 417 -30.21 -17.34 8.66
CA TRP A 417 -29.11 -16.50 9.14
C TRP A 417 -29.65 -15.33 9.97
N VAL A 418 -30.60 -14.59 9.41
CA VAL A 418 -31.24 -13.42 10.07
C VAL A 418 -31.83 -13.83 11.42
N ALA A 419 -32.57 -14.93 11.46
CA ALA A 419 -33.15 -15.45 12.69
C ALA A 419 -32.08 -15.84 13.73
N GLU A 420 -30.91 -16.36 13.31
CA GLU A 420 -29.81 -16.68 14.23
C GLU A 420 -29.07 -15.44 14.73
N VAL A 421 -28.92 -14.40 13.90
CA VAL A 421 -28.35 -13.10 14.33
C VAL A 421 -29.16 -12.54 15.49
N GLU A 422 -30.48 -12.37 15.32
CA GLU A 422 -31.34 -11.85 16.37
C GLU A 422 -31.35 -12.75 17.62
N ARG A 423 -31.38 -14.08 17.42
CA ARG A 423 -31.36 -15.05 18.52
C ARG A 423 -30.07 -14.94 19.32
N THR A 424 -28.94 -14.77 18.65
CA THR A 424 -27.63 -14.59 19.26
C THR A 424 -27.57 -13.31 20.07
N ILE A 425 -28.02 -12.19 19.51
CA ILE A 425 -28.10 -10.90 20.20
C ILE A 425 -28.95 -11.01 21.47
N ARG A 426 -30.17 -11.56 21.36
CA ARG A 426 -31.06 -11.77 22.51
C ARG A 426 -30.43 -12.68 23.58
N ALA A 427 -29.76 -13.75 23.17
CA ALA A 427 -29.15 -14.70 24.09
C ALA A 427 -27.98 -14.09 24.87
N VAL A 428 -27.12 -13.33 24.20
CA VAL A 428 -25.96 -12.68 24.82
C VAL A 428 -26.41 -11.51 25.69
N ARG A 429 -27.35 -10.65 25.25
CA ARG A 429 -27.91 -9.57 26.09
C ARG A 429 -28.50 -10.09 27.39
N ARG A 430 -29.33 -11.15 27.34
CA ARG A 430 -29.87 -11.78 28.56
C ARG A 430 -28.79 -12.24 29.51
N ARG A 431 -27.70 -12.80 28.97
CA ARG A 431 -26.58 -13.24 29.79
C ARG A 431 -25.89 -12.06 30.49
N LEU A 432 -25.63 -10.98 29.77
CA LEU A 432 -25.01 -9.77 30.33
C LEU A 432 -25.87 -9.15 31.44
N LEU A 433 -27.20 -9.12 31.24
CA LEU A 433 -28.15 -8.66 32.27
C LEU A 433 -28.18 -9.53 33.54
N THR A 434 -27.80 -10.80 33.46
CA THR A 434 -27.74 -11.68 34.64
C THR A 434 -26.41 -11.59 35.41
N ARG A 435 -25.43 -10.86 34.87
CA ARG A 435 -24.12 -10.61 35.50
C ARG A 435 -24.06 -9.28 36.24
N ALA A 436 -24.74 -8.27 35.71
CA ALA A 436 -24.94 -6.98 36.36
C ALA A 436 -25.92 -7.14 37.53
#